data_AF-F9RKV1-F1
#
_entry.id   AF-F9RKV1-F1
#
_cell.length_a   1.000
_cell.length_b   1.000
_cell.length_c   1.000
_cell.angle_alpha   90.00
_cell.angle_beta   90.00
_cell.angle_gamma   90.00
#
_symmetry.space_group_name_H-M   'P 1'
#
loop_
_entity.id
_entity.type
_entity.pdbx_description
1 polymer ?
#
loop_
_entity_poly.entity_id
_entity_poly.type
_entity_poly.pdbx_seq_one_letter_code
_entity_poly.pdbx_strand_id
1 'polypeptide(L)'
;MSTFKLHELKIQSHYFTEVLAGRKTCEVRFNDRDYQVGDCLNLREIGAKGEYTGQEMNIQISHVLQGGQFGIADGWCVLSLENGAITTAISLVGYLRDRLQETCDCIDAGHEIIREAGYTIDDSQMTVEGGREFIEIANKHLAALGEDSE
;
A
#
# COMPACT_ATOMS: atom_id res chain seq x y z
N MET A 1 15.95 -14.56 20.87
CA MET A 1 15.29 -13.31 20.44
C MET A 1 15.77 -13.06 19.02
N SER A 2 14.88 -13.07 18.02
CA SER A 2 15.29 -12.64 16.67
C SER A 2 15.59 -11.15 16.75
N THR A 3 16.86 -10.80 16.65
CA THR A 3 17.32 -9.41 16.56
C THR A 3 17.06 -8.97 15.12
N PHE A 4 16.10 -8.08 14.90
CA PHE A 4 15.93 -7.47 13.59
C PHE A 4 16.96 -6.34 13.44
N LYS A 5 17.55 -6.18 12.26
CA LYS A 5 18.53 -5.13 11.97
C LYS A 5 17.93 -4.12 10.99
N LEU A 6 18.21 -2.83 11.22
CA LEU A 6 17.88 -1.75 10.31
C LEU A 6 19.08 -1.45 9.40
N HIS A 7 18.87 -1.48 8.09
CA HIS A 7 19.89 -1.20 7.08
C HIS A 7 19.55 0.08 6.32
N GLU A 8 20.35 1.12 6.49
CA GLU A 8 20.20 2.35 5.70
C GLU A 8 20.80 2.18 4.31
N LEU A 9 19.97 2.37 3.28
CA LEU A 9 20.35 2.16 1.89
C LEU A 9 19.84 3.32 1.02
N LYS A 10 20.68 3.74 0.08
CA LYS A 10 20.26 4.69 -0.96
C LYS A 10 19.40 3.99 -2.02
N ILE A 11 18.46 4.73 -2.59
CA ILE A 11 17.66 4.31 -3.74
C ILE A 11 17.38 5.51 -4.64
N GLN A 12 17.46 5.32 -5.97
CA GLN A 12 17.15 6.38 -6.94
C GLN A 12 15.66 6.72 -6.93
N SER A 13 15.32 7.99 -7.11
CA SER A 13 13.94 8.50 -7.09
C SER A 13 12.94 7.70 -7.90
N HIS A 14 13.31 7.26 -9.10
CA HIS A 14 12.39 6.47 -9.93
C HIS A 14 12.08 5.11 -9.30
N TYR A 15 13.08 4.39 -8.76
CA TYR A 15 12.83 3.14 -8.04
C TYR A 15 12.15 3.36 -6.68
N PHE A 16 12.48 4.45 -5.97
CA PHE A 16 11.81 4.81 -4.71
C PHE A 16 10.31 4.96 -4.94
N THR A 17 9.90 5.66 -6.00
CA THR A 17 8.49 5.83 -6.35
C THR A 17 7.79 4.50 -6.65
N GLU A 18 8.45 3.57 -7.35
CA GLU A 18 7.89 2.25 -7.63
C GLU A 18 7.74 1.37 -6.37
N VAL A 19 8.70 1.44 -5.44
CA VAL A 19 8.60 0.73 -4.15
C VAL A 19 7.51 1.35 -3.28
N LEU A 20 7.43 2.69 -3.24
CA LEU A 20 6.42 3.43 -2.50
C LEU A 20 5.01 3.10 -2.99
N ALA A 21 4.85 2.94 -4.31
CA ALA A 21 3.60 2.57 -4.93
C ALA A 21 3.28 1.07 -4.85
N GLY A 22 4.15 0.25 -4.26
CA GLY A 22 3.97 -1.19 -4.14
C GLY A 22 4.18 -2.00 -5.43
N ARG A 23 4.50 -1.36 -6.56
CA ARG A 23 4.75 -2.04 -7.84
C ARG A 23 6.09 -2.76 -7.88
N LYS A 24 7.10 -2.20 -7.22
CA LYS A 24 8.42 -2.83 -7.08
C LYS A 24 8.54 -3.49 -5.71
N THR A 25 8.41 -4.81 -5.71
CA THR A 25 8.39 -5.64 -4.49
C THR A 25 9.71 -6.35 -4.20
N CYS A 26 10.79 -6.03 -4.93
CA CYS A 26 12.11 -6.62 -4.70
C CYS A 26 13.27 -5.64 -4.91
N GLU A 27 14.39 -5.88 -4.24
CA GLU A 27 15.65 -5.14 -4.38
C GLU A 27 16.82 -6.09 -4.68
N VAL A 28 17.70 -5.69 -5.60
CA VAL A 28 18.92 -6.44 -5.90
C VAL A 28 20.09 -5.75 -5.21
N ARG A 29 20.83 -6.48 -4.38
CA ARG A 29 21.92 -5.92 -3.56
C ARG A 29 23.11 -6.87 -3.50
N PHE A 30 24.30 -6.31 -3.42
CA PHE A 30 25.46 -7.06 -2.95
C PHE A 30 25.26 -7.38 -1.46
N ASN A 31 25.45 -8.64 -1.05
CA ASN A 31 25.18 -9.10 0.30
C ASN A 31 26.38 -8.86 1.24
N ASP A 32 26.77 -7.59 1.40
CA ASP A 32 27.84 -7.12 2.29
C ASP A 32 27.40 -6.91 3.75
N ARG A 33 26.09 -6.94 4.01
CA ARG A 33 25.49 -6.65 5.32
C ARG A 33 24.89 -7.87 6.02
N ASP A 34 24.96 -9.02 5.35
CA ASP A 34 24.32 -10.28 5.75
C ASP A 34 22.82 -10.09 5.96
N TYR A 35 22.11 -9.68 4.91
CA TYR A 35 20.66 -9.40 4.99
C TYR A 35 19.88 -10.66 5.36
N GLN A 36 19.01 -10.54 6.36
CA GLN A 36 18.18 -11.64 6.85
C GLN A 36 16.68 -11.35 6.66
N VAL A 37 15.88 -12.42 6.61
CA VAL A 37 14.42 -12.31 6.71
C VAL A 37 14.06 -11.68 8.05
N GLY A 38 13.17 -10.68 8.02
CA GLY A 38 12.78 -9.90 9.19
C GLY A 38 13.60 -8.62 9.42
N ASP A 39 14.71 -8.44 8.71
CA ASP A 39 15.42 -7.16 8.72
C ASP A 39 14.59 -6.06 8.04
N CYS A 40 14.90 -4.81 8.37
CA CYS A 40 14.25 -3.64 7.80
C CYS A 40 15.25 -2.83 6.97
N LEU A 41 14.82 -2.37 5.79
CA LEU A 41 15.56 -1.43 4.98
C LEU A 41 14.99 -0.02 5.22
N ASN A 42 15.83 0.92 5.64
CA ASN A 42 15.52 2.33 5.51
C ASN A 42 16.03 2.80 4.14
N LEU A 43 15.12 2.87 3.16
CA LEU A 43 15.39 3.31 1.81
C LEU A 43 15.35 4.84 1.76
N ARG A 44 16.51 5.45 1.56
CA ARG A 44 16.70 6.92 1.51
C ARG A 44 16.78 7.36 0.07
N GLU A 45 15.82 8.17 -0.36
CA GLU A 45 15.71 8.62 -1.73
C GLU A 45 16.88 9.56 -2.10
N ILE A 46 17.48 9.28 -3.25
CA ILE A 46 18.46 10.15 -3.90
C ILE A 46 17.99 10.57 -5.29
N GLY A 47 18.22 11.84 -5.61
CA GLY A 47 18.01 12.42 -6.93
C GLY A 47 19.07 11.99 -7.94
N ALA A 48 18.91 12.46 -9.19
CA ALA A 48 19.76 12.05 -10.31
C ALA A 48 21.25 12.41 -10.13
N LYS A 49 21.59 13.40 -9.29
CA LYS A 49 22.98 13.81 -9.00
C LYS A 49 23.50 13.18 -7.70
N GLY A 50 22.74 12.28 -7.08
CA GLY A 50 23.10 11.57 -5.85
C GLY A 50 22.84 12.36 -4.56
N GLU A 51 22.17 13.51 -4.65
CA GLU A 51 21.70 14.30 -3.53
C GLU A 51 20.53 13.63 -2.83
N TYR A 52 20.47 13.69 -1.50
CA TYR A 52 19.30 13.23 -0.77
C TYR A 52 18.14 14.21 -0.99
N THR A 53 16.96 13.69 -1.29
CA THR A 53 15.73 14.50 -1.38
C THR A 53 15.14 14.82 -0.01
N GLY A 54 15.50 14.01 1.00
CA GLY A 54 14.92 14.02 2.34
C GLY A 54 13.80 13.01 2.55
N GLN A 55 13.30 12.39 1.47
CA GLN A 55 12.30 11.33 1.57
C GLN A 55 12.97 10.00 1.96
N GLU A 56 12.29 9.25 2.81
CA GLU A 56 12.72 7.93 3.23
C GLU A 56 11.52 7.01 3.50
N MET A 57 11.73 5.70 3.39
CA MET A 57 10.72 4.71 3.76
C MET A 57 11.36 3.50 4.43
N ASN A 58 10.64 2.93 5.40
CA ASN A 58 11.02 1.68 6.04
C ASN A 58 10.24 0.53 5.42
N ILE A 59 10.94 -0.54 5.03
CA ILE A 59 10.32 -1.72 4.43
C ILE A 59 11.00 -2.99 4.90
N GLN A 60 10.22 -4.02 5.22
CA GLN A 60 10.73 -5.27 5.78
C GLN A 60 11.15 -6.24 4.67
N ILE A 61 12.21 -6.99 4.92
CA ILE A 61 12.64 -8.12 4.08
C ILE A 61 11.79 -9.34 4.44
N SER A 62 10.96 -9.81 3.51
CA SER A 62 10.15 -11.02 3.68
C SER A 62 10.85 -12.29 3.18
N HIS A 63 11.77 -12.16 2.23
CA HIS A 63 12.53 -13.27 1.68
C HIS A 63 13.89 -12.81 1.14
N VAL A 64 14.88 -13.68 1.19
CA VAL A 64 16.24 -13.44 0.66
C VAL A 64 16.62 -14.58 -0.27
N LEU A 65 16.78 -14.29 -1.56
CA LEU A 65 17.35 -15.21 -2.53
C LEU A 65 18.85 -14.92 -2.65
N GLN A 66 19.68 -15.87 -2.22
CA GLN A 66 21.14 -15.78 -2.37
C GLN A 66 21.56 -16.00 -3.82
N GLY A 67 22.61 -15.30 -4.24
CA GLY A 67 23.23 -15.42 -5.56
C GLY A 67 24.01 -16.72 -5.74
N GLY A 68 24.73 -16.82 -6.87
CA GLY A 68 25.38 -18.04 -7.34
C GLY A 68 24.42 -19.01 -8.06
N GLN A 69 23.17 -18.59 -8.28
CA GLN A 69 22.10 -19.38 -8.87
C GLN A 69 21.13 -18.48 -9.66
N PHE A 70 20.36 -19.08 -10.57
CA PHE A 70 19.30 -18.41 -11.35
C PHE A 70 19.75 -17.15 -12.11
N GLY A 71 21.03 -17.07 -12.50
CA GLY A 71 21.60 -15.91 -13.19
C GLY A 71 21.99 -14.74 -12.28
N ILE A 72 21.89 -14.89 -10.96
CA ILE A 72 22.35 -13.92 -9.97
C ILE A 72 23.80 -14.25 -9.62
N ALA A 73 24.69 -13.27 -9.75
CA ALA A 73 26.12 -13.45 -9.47
C ALA A 73 26.38 -13.84 -8.01
N ASP A 74 27.48 -14.56 -7.77
CA ASP A 74 27.92 -14.90 -6.41
C ASP A 74 28.16 -13.62 -5.57
N GLY A 75 27.82 -13.68 -4.28
CA GLY A 75 27.87 -12.53 -3.37
C GLY A 75 26.74 -11.49 -3.54
N TRP A 76 25.87 -11.63 -4.55
CA TRP A 76 24.65 -10.83 -4.67
C TRP A 76 23.45 -11.53 -4.04
N CYS A 77 22.39 -10.78 -3.79
CA CYS A 77 21.12 -11.29 -3.31
C CYS A 77 19.95 -10.50 -3.91
N VAL A 78 18.78 -11.12 -3.91
CA VAL A 78 17.51 -10.46 -4.19
C VAL A 78 16.68 -10.49 -2.92
N LEU A 79 16.29 -9.31 -2.45
CA LEU A 79 15.51 -9.07 -1.26
C LEU A 79 14.06 -8.88 -1.67
N SER A 80 13.17 -9.79 -1.29
CA SER A 80 11.73 -9.55 -1.41
C SER A 80 11.29 -8.61 -0.29
N LEU A 81 10.50 -7.62 -0.66
CA LEU A 81 10.08 -6.53 0.21
C LEU A 81 8.60 -6.69 0.56
N GLU A 82 8.28 -6.52 1.83
CA GLU A 82 6.92 -6.51 2.33
C GLU A 82 6.61 -5.14 2.92
N ASN A 83 5.64 -4.45 2.31
CA ASN A 83 5.17 -3.16 2.80
C ASN A 83 3.92 -3.35 3.68
N GLY A 84 4.13 -3.71 4.94
CA GLY A 84 3.03 -3.92 5.89
C GLY A 84 2.14 -2.68 6.12
N ALA A 85 2.67 -1.47 5.91
CA ALA A 85 1.90 -0.23 6.02
C ALA A 85 0.89 -0.08 4.88
N ILE A 86 1.26 -0.45 3.65
CA ILE A 86 0.35 -0.43 2.49
C ILE A 86 -0.79 -1.42 2.69
N THR A 87 -0.50 -2.66 3.10
CA THR A 87 -1.54 -3.68 3.31
C THR A 87 -2.56 -3.26 4.38
N THR A 88 -2.10 -2.63 5.46
CA THR A 88 -2.97 -2.11 6.52
C THR A 88 -3.83 -0.94 6.00
N ALA A 89 -3.24 -0.03 5.22
CA ALA A 89 -3.96 1.10 4.64
C ALA A 89 -5.03 0.65 3.63
N ILE A 90 -4.71 -0.31 2.75
CA ILE A 90 -5.67 -0.91 1.80
C ILE A 90 -6.84 -1.53 2.57
N SER A 91 -6.54 -2.32 3.60
CA SER A 91 -7.57 -2.96 4.42
C SER A 91 -8.46 -1.92 5.11
N LEU A 92 -7.86 -0.86 5.67
CA LEU A 92 -8.60 0.24 6.30
C LEU A 92 -9.52 0.96 5.31
N VAL A 93 -9.03 1.29 4.11
CA VAL A 93 -9.86 1.91 3.06
C VAL A 93 -11.02 0.99 2.68
N GLY A 94 -10.78 -0.32 2.55
CA GLY A 94 -11.83 -1.32 2.33
C GLY A 94 -12.89 -1.31 3.43
N TYR A 95 -12.49 -1.37 4.71
CA TYR A 95 -13.42 -1.34 5.84
C TYR A 95 -14.23 -0.05 5.91
N LEU A 96 -13.58 1.11 5.66
CA LEU A 96 -14.26 2.41 5.67
C LEU A 96 -15.28 2.51 4.53
N ARG A 97 -14.91 2.04 3.33
CA ARG A 97 -15.83 1.95 2.18
C ARG A 97 -17.04 1.07 2.52
N ASP A 98 -16.82 -0.12 3.07
CA ASP A 98 -17.90 -1.07 3.35
C ASP A 98 -18.86 -0.53 4.43
N ARG A 99 -18.33 0.16 5.45
CA ARG A 99 -19.13 0.85 6.46
C ARG A 99 -19.93 2.03 5.88
N LEU A 100 -19.34 2.78 4.95
CA LEU A 100 -20.04 3.86 4.26
C LEU A 100 -21.18 3.32 3.39
N GLN A 101 -20.92 2.23 2.66
CA GLN A 101 -21.91 1.51 1.86
C GLN A 101 -23.10 1.05 2.71
N GLU A 102 -22.84 0.40 3.84
CA GLU A 102 -23.89 -0.04 4.77
C GLU A 102 -24.70 1.13 5.33
N THR A 103 -24.03 2.25 5.63
CA THR A 103 -24.70 3.48 6.12
C THR A 103 -25.64 4.04 5.05
N CYS A 104 -25.17 4.13 3.81
CA CYS A 104 -25.99 4.57 2.68
C CYS A 104 -27.19 3.64 2.46
N ASP A 105 -26.98 2.31 2.50
CA ASP A 105 -28.04 1.32 2.33
C ASP A 105 -29.11 1.42 3.45
N CYS A 106 -28.69 1.67 4.68
CA CYS A 106 -29.60 1.86 5.81
C CYS A 106 -30.43 3.15 5.67
N ILE A 107 -29.83 4.24 5.18
CA ILE A 107 -30.55 5.49 4.92
C ILE A 107 -31.58 5.28 3.80
N ASP A 108 -31.16 4.64 2.70
CA ASP A 108 -32.04 4.33 1.56
C ASP A 108 -33.25 3.49 1.97
N ALA A 109 -33.06 2.49 2.84
CA ALA A 109 -34.14 1.67 3.37
C ALA A 109 -35.18 2.48 4.17
N GLY A 110 -34.79 3.62 4.77
CA GLY A 110 -35.70 4.50 5.49
C GLY A 110 -36.51 5.45 4.60
N HIS A 111 -36.10 5.66 3.35
CA HIS A 111 -36.69 6.68 2.48
C HIS A 111 -38.17 6.43 2.16
N GLU A 112 -38.59 5.18 1.96
CA GLU A 112 -39.99 4.86 1.69
C GLU A 112 -40.90 5.26 2.87
N ILE A 113 -40.49 4.92 4.09
CA ILE A 113 -41.22 5.22 5.33
C ILE A 113 -41.34 6.75 5.53
N ILE A 114 -40.26 7.49 5.30
CA ILE A 114 -40.25 8.96 5.46
C ILE A 114 -41.20 9.62 4.47
N ARG A 115 -41.19 9.15 3.21
CA ARG A 115 -42.11 9.63 2.17
C ARG A 115 -43.57 9.30 2.48
N GLU A 116 -43.85 8.09 2.95
CA GLU A 116 -45.20 7.69 3.39
C GLU A 116 -45.70 8.54 4.57
N ALA A 117 -44.80 8.95 5.46
CA ALA A 117 -45.10 9.87 6.56
C ALA A 117 -45.29 11.34 6.10
N GLY A 118 -45.11 11.64 4.80
CA GLY A 118 -45.31 12.96 4.22
C GLY A 118 -44.12 13.93 4.39
N TYR A 119 -42.95 13.42 4.73
CA TYR A 119 -41.72 14.22 4.87
C TYR A 119 -40.82 14.08 3.64
N THR A 120 -39.96 15.09 3.41
CA THR A 120 -38.97 15.06 2.34
C THR A 120 -37.75 14.24 2.76
N ILE A 121 -36.97 13.79 1.76
CA ILE A 121 -35.72 13.05 1.98
C ILE A 121 -34.52 13.76 1.34
N ASP A 122 -34.68 15.00 0.88
CA ASP A 122 -33.71 15.65 -0.01
C ASP A 122 -32.30 15.69 0.60
N ASP A 123 -32.19 16.00 1.89
CA ASP A 123 -30.91 16.05 2.61
C ASP A 123 -30.27 14.65 2.78
N SER A 124 -31.08 13.64 3.10
CA SER A 124 -30.58 12.27 3.29
C SER A 124 -30.23 11.63 1.96
N GLN A 125 -30.99 11.91 0.90
CA GLN A 125 -30.71 11.49 -0.46
C GLN A 125 -29.39 12.11 -0.96
N MET A 126 -29.20 13.42 -0.78
CA MET A 126 -27.94 14.09 -1.14
C MET A 126 -26.74 13.51 -0.36
N THR A 127 -26.95 13.17 0.92
CA THR A 127 -25.91 12.51 1.74
C THR A 127 -25.55 11.13 1.20
N VAL A 128 -26.54 10.33 0.80
CA VAL A 128 -26.33 9.03 0.17
C VAL A 128 -25.60 9.18 -1.15
N GLU A 129 -26.04 10.07 -2.03
CA GLU A 129 -25.41 10.31 -3.33
C GLU A 129 -23.93 10.66 -3.18
N GLY A 130 -23.60 11.58 -2.28
CA GLY A 130 -22.20 11.91 -1.95
C GLY A 130 -21.43 10.70 -1.40
N GLY A 131 -22.04 9.92 -0.50
CA GLY A 131 -21.45 8.68 0.02
C GLY A 131 -21.11 7.67 -1.09
N ARG A 132 -22.01 7.49 -2.06
CA ARG A 132 -21.81 6.60 -3.22
C ARG A 132 -20.64 7.06 -4.09
N GLU A 133 -20.47 8.37 -4.30
CA GLU A 133 -19.31 8.89 -5.03
C GLU A 133 -17.98 8.53 -4.33
N PHE A 134 -17.91 8.67 -3.01
CA PHE A 134 -16.73 8.26 -2.24
C PHE A 134 -16.47 6.76 -2.30
N ILE A 135 -17.53 5.94 -2.27
CA ILE A 135 -17.43 4.48 -2.43
C ILE A 135 -16.84 4.13 -3.79
N GLU A 136 -17.28 4.79 -4.86
CA GLU A 136 -16.73 4.60 -6.21
C GLU A 136 -15.26 5.00 -6.32
N ILE A 137 -14.86 6.09 -5.67
CA ILE A 137 -13.45 6.50 -5.58
C ILE A 137 -12.63 5.42 -4.86
N ALA A 138 -13.12 4.92 -3.72
CA ALA A 138 -12.45 3.86 -2.97
C ALA A 138 -12.33 2.57 -3.77
N ASN A 139 -13.38 2.17 -4.50
CA ASN A 139 -13.36 0.99 -5.38
C ASN A 139 -12.28 1.10 -6.45
N LYS A 140 -12.21 2.23 -7.16
CA LYS A 140 -11.16 2.48 -8.16
C LYS A 140 -9.77 2.42 -7.56
N HIS A 141 -9.58 3.00 -6.37
CA HIS A 141 -8.29 3.00 -5.68
C HIS A 141 -7.86 1.60 -5.25
N LEU A 142 -8.79 0.82 -4.67
CA LEU A 142 -8.53 -0.55 -4.23
C LEU A 142 -8.28 -1.49 -5.41
N ALA A 143 -9.03 -1.35 -6.51
CA ALA A 143 -8.81 -2.11 -7.75
C ALA A 143 -7.42 -1.85 -8.33
N ALA A 144 -7.01 -0.59 -8.43
CA ALA A 144 -5.67 -0.23 -8.92
C ALA A 144 -4.51 -0.76 -8.06
N LEU A 145 -4.77 -1.14 -6.81
CA LEU A 145 -3.79 -1.72 -5.88
C LEU A 145 -3.88 -3.26 -5.78
N GLY A 146 -4.93 -3.87 -6.35
CA GLY A 146 -5.18 -5.32 -6.35
C GLY A 146 -5.15 -5.98 -7.73
N GLU A 147 -5.16 -5.21 -8.82
CA GLU A 147 -5.02 -5.69 -10.20
C GLU A 147 -3.55 -5.94 -10.56
N ASP A 148 -3.00 -7.04 -10.05
CA ASP A 148 -1.95 -7.87 -10.68
C ASP A 148 -1.99 -9.28 -10.03
N SER A 149 -3.20 -9.82 -9.85
CA SER A 149 -3.42 -11.19 -9.38
C SER A 149 -4.46 -11.92 -10.23
N GLU A 150 -4.18 -12.02 -11.53
CA GLU A 150 -4.68 -13.09 -12.41
C GLU A 150 -3.54 -13.67 -13.26
#